data_AF-A0A8D8KQY1-F1
#
_entry.id   AF-A0A8D8KQY1-F1
#
_cell.length_a   1.000
_cell.length_b   1.000
_cell.length_c   1.000
_cell.angle_alpha   90.00
_cell.angle_beta   90.00
_cell.angle_gamma   90.00
#
_symmetry.space_group_name_H-M   'P 1'
#
loop_
_entity.id
_entity.type
_entity.pdbx_description
1 polymer ?
#
loop_
_entity_poly.entity_id
_entity_poly.type
_entity_poly.pdbx_seq_one_letter_code
_entity_poly.pdbx_strand_id
1 'polypeptide(L)'
;MLTQPELLREDMFCDEHTRPAHCDQSDSHCTCIHRLKIELHSLVELYILDLSPDVNPLNHPFHLHGYQMHVMEMGQNLTEPITIARAQTIARAQSLRRTTVTNFPPSKDTVSIPSKGYTRLRFRADNPGFWLMHCHFEWHTAVGMALVVQVGEPTDFVRAPANFPTCNKYQPDVDEAMFR
;
A
#
# COMPACT_ATOMS: atom_id res chain seq x y z
N MET A 1 -10.43 -3.03 -5.36
CA MET A 1 -11.48 -2.02 -5.10
C MET A 1 -12.25 -1.89 -6.40
N LEU A 2 -13.59 -1.87 -6.38
CA LEU A 2 -14.34 -1.60 -7.61
C LEU A 2 -14.22 -0.12 -7.91
N THR A 3 -13.57 0.20 -9.02
CA THR A 3 -13.33 1.57 -9.46
C THR A 3 -13.99 1.78 -10.81
N GLN A 4 -14.21 3.04 -11.16
CA GLN A 4 -14.57 3.49 -12.51
C GLN A 4 -13.32 4.14 -13.12
N PRO A 5 -12.42 3.37 -13.74
CA PRO A 5 -11.13 3.88 -14.20
C PRO A 5 -11.27 5.04 -15.19
N GLU A 6 -12.37 5.07 -15.94
CA GLU A 6 -12.72 6.13 -16.87
C GLU A 6 -12.93 7.50 -16.21
N LEU A 7 -13.21 7.55 -14.91
CA LEU A 7 -13.35 8.79 -14.14
C LEU A 7 -12.03 9.22 -13.49
N LEU A 8 -10.99 8.39 -13.55
CA LEU A 8 -9.70 8.66 -12.94
C LEU A 8 -8.77 9.27 -14.00
N ARG A 9 -8.17 10.40 -13.65
CA ARG A 9 -7.19 11.06 -14.50
C ARG A 9 -5.78 10.79 -13.98
N GLU A 10 -4.82 10.63 -14.89
CA GLU A 10 -3.43 10.36 -14.51
C GLU A 10 -2.81 11.49 -13.67
N ASP A 11 -3.28 12.74 -13.80
CA ASP A 11 -2.82 13.90 -13.02
C ASP A 11 -3.26 13.87 -11.54
N MET A 12 -4.18 12.97 -11.17
CA MET A 12 -4.60 12.78 -9.78
C MET A 12 -3.59 11.97 -8.96
N PHE A 13 -2.74 11.19 -9.64
CA PHE A 13 -1.79 10.29 -9.01
C PHE A 13 -0.40 10.92 -8.95
N CYS A 14 0.37 10.46 -7.97
CA CYS A 14 1.80 10.75 -7.86
C CYS A 14 2.57 9.44 -7.65
N ASP A 15 3.86 9.48 -7.94
CA ASP A 15 4.79 8.38 -7.69
C ASP A 15 6.16 8.93 -7.22
N GLU A 16 7.17 8.07 -7.16
CA GLU A 16 8.53 8.46 -6.75
C GLU A 16 9.18 9.50 -7.68
N HIS A 17 8.78 9.54 -8.95
CA HIS A 17 9.39 10.40 -9.97
C HIS A 17 8.50 11.58 -10.36
N THR A 18 7.19 11.47 -10.13
CA THR A 18 6.17 12.41 -10.59
C THR A 18 5.41 12.93 -9.38
N ARG A 19 5.76 14.14 -8.94
CA ARG A 19 5.05 14.85 -7.86
C ARG A 19 4.22 16.00 -8.44
N PRO A 20 3.09 16.36 -7.81
CA PRO A 20 2.33 17.53 -8.23
C PRO A 20 3.13 18.83 -8.07
N ALA A 21 2.92 19.80 -8.98
CA ALA A 21 3.64 21.07 -8.96
C ALA A 21 3.48 21.88 -7.66
N HIS A 22 2.35 21.72 -6.94
CA HIS A 22 2.13 22.37 -5.64
C HIS A 22 3.03 21.83 -4.53
N CYS A 23 3.61 20.64 -4.70
CA CYS A 23 4.51 20.02 -3.73
C CYS A 23 5.95 20.53 -3.83
N ASP A 24 6.33 21.23 -4.91
CA ASP A 24 7.69 21.77 -5.08
C ASP A 24 7.84 23.20 -4.50
N GLN A 25 6.73 23.81 -4.08
CA GLN A 25 6.66 25.26 -3.80
C GLN A 25 6.60 25.61 -2.30
N SER A 26 6.63 24.64 -1.38
CA SER A 26 6.54 24.92 0.05
C SER A 26 7.15 23.83 0.94
N ASP A 27 7.62 24.21 2.13
CA ASP A 27 7.95 23.30 3.25
C ASP A 27 6.70 22.64 3.89
N SER A 28 5.55 22.67 3.21
CA SER A 28 4.27 22.14 3.73
C SER A 28 4.04 20.68 3.35
N HIS A 29 3.08 20.04 4.01
CA HIS A 29 2.67 18.68 3.70
C HIS A 29 2.17 18.55 2.25
N CYS A 30 2.95 17.89 1.40
CA CYS A 30 2.52 17.49 0.07
C CYS A 30 1.41 16.43 0.18
N THR A 31 0.28 16.67 -0.48
CA THR A 31 -0.83 15.71 -0.58
C THR A 31 -1.01 15.28 -2.03
N CYS A 32 -1.05 13.96 -2.24
CA CYS A 32 -1.31 13.34 -3.53
C CYS A 32 -1.72 11.88 -3.34
N ILE A 33 -2.38 11.28 -4.33
CA ILE A 33 -2.70 9.84 -4.31
C ILE A 33 -1.46 9.09 -4.79
N HIS A 34 -0.65 8.58 -3.85
CA HIS A 34 0.53 7.82 -4.21
C HIS A 34 0.14 6.48 -4.82
N ARG A 35 0.62 6.20 -6.03
CA ARG A 35 0.27 5.00 -6.81
C ARG A 35 1.51 4.21 -7.16
N LEU A 36 1.47 2.91 -6.85
CA LEU A 36 2.44 1.93 -7.33
C LEU A 36 1.79 1.12 -8.46
N LYS A 37 2.29 1.29 -9.69
CA LYS A 37 1.88 0.45 -10.83
C LYS A 37 2.67 -0.84 -10.85
N ILE A 38 1.98 -1.96 -11.02
CA ILE A 38 2.53 -3.30 -11.04
C ILE A 38 1.99 -4.06 -12.26
N GLU A 39 2.88 -4.73 -12.98
CA GLU A 39 2.50 -5.56 -14.12
C GLU A 39 1.65 -6.77 -13.69
N LEU A 40 0.59 -7.04 -14.44
CA LEU A 40 -0.28 -8.19 -14.22
C LEU A 40 0.51 -9.51 -14.33
N HIS A 41 0.21 -10.45 -13.44
CA HIS A 41 0.85 -11.76 -13.27
C HIS A 41 2.31 -11.77 -12.80
N SER A 42 2.90 -10.59 -12.56
CA SER A 42 4.24 -10.49 -11.97
C SER A 42 4.30 -11.08 -10.55
N LEU A 43 5.48 -11.57 -10.16
CA LEU A 43 5.77 -11.90 -8.76
C LEU A 43 6.37 -10.66 -8.12
N VAL A 44 5.65 -10.07 -7.17
CA VAL A 44 6.06 -8.86 -6.47
C VAL A 44 6.81 -9.25 -5.20
N GLU A 45 7.98 -8.64 -4.99
CA GLU A 45 8.66 -8.62 -3.69
C GLU A 45 8.65 -7.19 -3.15
N LEU A 46 8.06 -7.00 -1.97
CA LEU A 46 7.89 -5.70 -1.33
C LEU A 46 8.67 -5.67 -0.02
N TYR A 47 9.45 -4.61 0.19
CA TYR A 47 10.06 -4.31 1.49
C TYR A 47 9.35 -3.11 2.08
N ILE A 48 8.77 -3.29 3.26
CA ILE A 48 8.21 -2.19 4.06
C ILE A 48 9.12 -1.99 5.26
N LEU A 49 9.60 -0.76 5.44
CA LEU A 49 10.53 -0.38 6.49
C LEU A 49 9.87 0.66 7.39
N ASP A 50 10.02 0.51 8.70
CA ASP A 50 9.76 1.61 9.62
C ASP A 50 11.04 2.44 9.77
N LEU A 51 10.96 3.69 9.30
CA LEU A 51 12.06 4.65 9.33
C LEU A 51 11.97 5.62 10.51
N SER A 52 11.01 5.43 11.42
CA SER A 52 10.76 6.33 12.55
C SER A 52 11.95 6.33 13.53
N PRO A 53 12.62 7.47 13.76
CA PRO A 53 13.82 7.50 14.58
C PRO A 53 13.54 7.29 16.07
N ASP A 54 12.49 7.88 16.66
CA ASP A 54 12.31 7.91 18.12
C ASP A 54 10.85 8.06 18.64
N VAL A 55 9.83 8.00 17.78
CA VAL A 55 8.45 8.12 18.25
C VAL A 55 8.01 6.76 18.80
N ASN A 56 7.85 6.65 20.13
CA ASN A 56 7.29 5.52 20.91
C ASN A 56 7.25 4.19 20.14
N PRO A 57 8.08 3.17 20.46
CA PRO A 57 8.27 1.98 19.63
C PRO A 57 6.94 1.30 19.31
N LEU A 58 6.40 1.66 18.15
CA LEU A 58 5.06 1.30 17.71
C LEU A 58 5.22 0.60 16.39
N ASN A 59 4.60 -0.57 16.31
CA ASN A 59 4.58 -1.32 15.09
C ASN A 59 3.47 -0.80 14.18
N HIS A 60 3.69 -0.85 12.87
CA HIS A 60 2.70 -0.39 11.90
C HIS A 60 2.05 -1.62 11.24
N PRO A 61 0.79 -1.97 11.54
CA PRO A 61 0.11 -3.06 10.85
C PRO A 61 -0.26 -2.61 9.43
N PHE A 62 0.42 -3.11 8.40
CA PHE A 62 0.08 -2.80 7.01
C PHE A 62 -0.87 -3.85 6.45
N HIS A 63 -2.00 -3.40 5.91
CA HIS A 63 -3.01 -4.20 5.24
C HIS A 63 -2.99 -3.90 3.74
N LEU A 64 -3.08 -4.94 2.90
CA LEU A 64 -3.24 -4.83 1.45
C LEU A 64 -4.57 -5.44 1.03
N HIS A 65 -5.44 -4.63 0.43
CA HIS A 65 -6.72 -5.09 -0.09
C HIS A 65 -6.53 -6.03 -1.27
N GLY A 66 -7.43 -6.99 -1.46
CA GLY A 66 -7.47 -7.85 -2.66
C GLY A 66 -6.37 -8.91 -2.76
N TYR A 67 -5.42 -8.94 -1.81
CA TYR A 67 -4.32 -9.88 -1.79
C TYR A 67 -4.08 -10.45 -0.40
N GLN A 68 -3.56 -11.67 -0.37
CA GLN A 68 -2.78 -12.14 0.77
C GLN A 68 -1.30 -12.09 0.40
N MET A 69 -0.46 -11.77 1.38
CA MET A 69 0.98 -11.62 1.23
C MET A 69 1.70 -12.72 2.01
N HIS A 70 2.67 -13.37 1.37
CA HIS A 70 3.57 -14.29 2.04
C HIS A 70 4.64 -13.51 2.79
N VAL A 71 4.71 -13.71 4.11
CA VAL A 71 5.74 -13.10 4.95
C VAL A 71 7.02 -13.90 4.83
N MET A 72 7.96 -13.38 4.03
CA MET A 72 9.18 -14.08 3.69
C MET A 72 10.28 -13.92 4.75
N GLU A 73 10.30 -12.76 5.41
CA GLU A 73 11.30 -12.38 6.40
C GLU A 73 10.82 -11.14 7.17
N MET A 74 11.19 -11.06 8.44
CA MET A 74 11.03 -9.87 9.27
C MET A 74 12.34 -9.66 10.03
N GLY A 75 12.70 -8.41 10.25
CA GLY A 75 13.84 -8.08 11.10
C GLY A 75 13.70 -6.69 11.70
N GLN A 76 14.46 -6.45 12.75
CA GLN A 76 14.36 -5.25 13.53
C GLN A 76 15.75 -4.84 14.03
N ASN A 77 15.99 -3.54 14.14
CA ASN A 77 17.10 -3.00 14.90
C ASN A 77 16.53 -2.14 16.05
N LEU A 78 16.99 -2.37 17.28
CA LEU A 78 16.44 -1.69 18.46
C LEU A 78 17.02 -0.28 18.66
N THR A 79 18.15 0.03 18.03
CA THR A 79 18.82 1.32 18.20
C THR A 79 18.40 2.33 17.14
N GLU A 80 18.57 1.98 15.87
CA GLU A 80 18.36 2.86 14.72
C GLU A 80 17.51 2.17 13.65
N PRO A 81 16.75 2.93 12.84
CA PRO A 81 16.00 2.35 11.73
C PRO A 81 16.88 1.57 10.75
N ILE A 82 16.42 0.38 10.38
CA ILE A 82 17.12 -0.44 9.39
C ILE A 82 17.07 0.21 7.99
N THR A 83 18.14 0.07 7.22
CA THR A 83 18.18 0.50 5.81
C THR A 83 17.77 -0.62 4.86
N ILE A 84 17.27 -0.25 3.67
CA ILE A 84 16.93 -1.22 2.62
C ILE A 84 18.13 -2.09 2.21
N ALA A 85 19.33 -1.49 2.09
CA ALA A 85 20.55 -2.23 1.77
C ALA A 85 20.89 -3.28 2.83
N ARG A 86 20.67 -2.96 4.11
CA ARG A 86 20.87 -3.90 5.21
C ARG A 86 19.83 -5.02 5.18
N ALA A 87 18.55 -4.70 4.99
CA ALA A 87 17.47 -5.68 4.84
C ALA A 87 17.78 -6.67 3.70
N GLN A 88 18.15 -6.17 2.52
CA GLN A 88 18.52 -7.01 1.37
C GLN A 88 19.75 -7.89 1.62
N THR A 89 20.73 -7.39 2.38
CA THR A 89 21.91 -8.18 2.75
C THR A 89 21.52 -9.37 3.65
N ILE A 90 20.61 -9.14 4.60
CA ILE A 90 20.08 -10.21 5.48
C ILE A 90 19.30 -11.22 4.64
N ALA A 91 18.39 -10.75 3.78
CA ALA A 91 17.60 -11.56 2.86
C ALA A 91 18.46 -12.50 2.00
N ARG A 92 19.56 -12.01 1.44
CA ARG A 92 20.52 -12.79 0.65
C ARG A 92 21.20 -13.87 1.49
N ALA A 93 21.69 -13.50 2.68
CA ALA A 93 22.35 -14.44 3.58
C ALA A 93 21.40 -15.56 4.06
N GLN A 94 20.13 -15.25 4.33
CA GLN A 94 19.12 -16.25 4.69
C GLN A 94 18.78 -17.19 3.53
N SER A 95 18.68 -16.66 2.30
CA SER A 95 18.40 -17.48 1.12
C SER A 95 19.49 -18.53 0.87
N LEU A 96 20.76 -18.22 1.16
CA LEU A 96 21.88 -19.17 1.04
C LEU A 96 21.85 -20.26 2.12
N ARG A 97 21.20 -20.01 3.27
CA ARG A 97 21.09 -20.96 4.38
C ARG A 97 19.87 -21.87 4.27
N ARG A 98 18.92 -21.56 3.38
CA ARG A 98 17.67 -22.31 3.24
C ARG A 98 17.93 -23.55 2.38
N THR A 99 18.41 -24.62 3.01
CA THR A 99 18.76 -25.89 2.36
C THR A 99 17.57 -26.85 2.21
N THR A 100 16.42 -26.55 2.82
CA THR A 100 15.20 -27.38 2.77
C THR A 100 13.92 -26.53 2.66
N VAL A 101 12.98 -26.97 1.81
CA VAL A 101 11.67 -26.33 1.57
C VAL A 101 10.61 -26.98 2.47
N THR A 102 10.88 -27.09 3.77
CA THR A 102 9.94 -27.77 4.70
C THR A 102 8.96 -26.80 5.36
N ASN A 103 9.25 -25.49 5.35
CA ASN A 103 8.37 -24.46 5.90
C ASN A 103 7.93 -23.48 4.81
N PHE A 104 6.61 -23.42 4.56
CA PHE A 104 6.00 -22.38 3.74
C PHE A 104 5.87 -21.08 4.55
N PRO A 105 6.14 -19.91 3.93
CA PRO A 105 5.94 -18.63 4.60
C PRO A 105 4.45 -18.41 4.91
N PRO A 106 4.09 -17.88 6.09
CA PRO A 106 2.71 -17.63 6.44
C PRO A 106 2.10 -16.61 5.47
N SER A 107 0.85 -16.86 5.06
CA SER A 107 0.05 -15.97 4.22
C SER A 107 -0.82 -15.07 5.10
N LYS A 108 -0.76 -13.75 4.91
CA LYS A 108 -1.52 -12.75 5.69
C LYS A 108 -1.96 -11.60 4.80
N ASP A 109 -3.17 -11.09 5.01
CA ASP A 109 -3.62 -9.81 4.42
C ASP A 109 -3.08 -8.58 5.17
N THR A 110 -2.71 -8.77 6.44
CA THR A 110 -2.25 -7.72 7.36
C THR A 110 -1.02 -8.19 8.11
N VAL A 111 0.03 -7.37 8.13
CA VAL A 111 1.31 -7.70 8.76
C VAL A 111 1.84 -6.53 9.58
N SER A 112 2.28 -6.83 10.80
CA SER A 112 2.86 -5.85 11.72
C SER A 112 4.31 -5.56 11.34
N ILE A 113 4.59 -4.38 10.80
CA ILE A 113 5.97 -3.93 10.52
C ILE A 113 6.64 -3.58 11.86
N PRO A 114 7.73 -4.26 12.25
CA PRO A 114 8.41 -3.99 13.52
C PRO A 114 8.97 -2.57 13.54
N SER A 115 8.90 -1.90 14.69
CA SER A 115 9.45 -0.55 14.84
C SER A 115 10.95 -0.53 14.54
N LYS A 116 11.45 0.47 13.80
CA LYS A 116 12.85 0.54 13.31
C LYS A 116 13.29 -0.70 12.50
N GLY A 117 12.32 -1.46 12.00
CA GLY A 117 12.51 -2.74 11.36
C GLY A 117 12.03 -2.77 9.93
N TYR A 118 11.94 -3.98 9.39
CA TYR A 118 11.44 -4.24 8.05
C TYR A 118 10.67 -5.55 8.00
N THR A 119 9.81 -5.65 6.99
CA THR A 119 9.17 -6.89 6.57
C THR A 119 9.33 -7.05 5.07
N ARG A 120 9.77 -8.25 4.65
CA ARG A 120 9.83 -8.65 3.24
C ARG A 120 8.62 -9.51 2.91
N LEU A 121 7.83 -9.05 1.95
CA LEU A 121 6.57 -9.65 1.54
C LEU A 121 6.66 -10.10 0.10
N ARG A 122 5.92 -11.16 -0.25
CA ARG A 122 5.71 -11.56 -1.65
C ARG A 122 4.25 -11.83 -1.92
N PHE A 123 3.78 -11.43 -3.09
CA PHE A 123 2.48 -11.82 -3.61
C PHE A 123 2.56 -11.91 -5.14
N ARG A 124 1.66 -12.69 -5.74
CA ARG A 124 1.48 -12.70 -7.19
C ARG A 124 0.45 -11.64 -7.54
N ALA A 125 0.76 -10.75 -8.46
CA ALA A 125 -0.15 -9.69 -8.89
C ALA A 125 -1.16 -10.23 -9.92
N ASP A 126 -2.05 -11.12 -9.51
CA ASP A 126 -3.01 -11.82 -10.40
C ASP A 126 -4.46 -11.31 -10.32
N ASN A 127 -4.73 -10.35 -9.44
CA ASN A 127 -6.02 -9.70 -9.27
C ASN A 127 -6.01 -8.25 -9.84
N PRO A 128 -6.34 -8.03 -11.13
CA PRO A 128 -6.24 -6.71 -11.76
C PRO A 128 -7.19 -5.69 -11.12
N GLY A 129 -6.69 -4.48 -10.90
CA GLY A 129 -7.47 -3.37 -10.33
C GLY A 129 -6.65 -2.43 -9.44
N PHE A 130 -7.34 -1.51 -8.78
CA PHE A 130 -6.77 -0.65 -7.74
C PHE A 130 -7.01 -1.25 -6.35
N TRP A 131 -5.97 -1.31 -5.53
CA TRP A 131 -5.99 -1.91 -4.20
C TRP A 131 -5.35 -0.98 -3.20
N LEU A 132 -6.09 -0.64 -2.14
CA LEU A 132 -5.56 0.19 -1.07
C LEU A 132 -4.55 -0.62 -0.24
N MET A 133 -3.40 -0.04 0.00
CA MET A 133 -2.44 -0.52 0.98
C MET A 133 -2.24 0.55 2.04
N HIS A 134 -2.48 0.23 3.31
CA HIS A 134 -2.47 1.25 4.35
C HIS A 134 -2.12 0.68 5.72
N CYS A 135 -1.65 1.56 6.61
CA CYS A 135 -1.52 1.21 8.02
C CYS A 135 -2.91 1.09 8.67
N HIS A 136 -3.22 -0.05 9.27
CA HIS A 136 -4.52 -0.36 9.87
C HIS A 136 -4.75 0.33 11.23
N PHE A 137 -3.93 1.31 11.59
CA PHE A 137 -4.29 2.33 12.57
C PHE A 137 -4.98 3.49 11.85
N GLU A 138 -6.25 3.73 12.17
CA GLU A 138 -7.11 4.69 11.48
C GLU A 138 -6.49 6.09 11.42
N TRP A 139 -5.88 6.53 12.52
CA TRP A 139 -5.22 7.84 12.58
C TRP A 139 -4.01 7.92 11.63
N HIS A 140 -3.23 6.85 11.47
CA HIS A 140 -2.13 6.79 10.49
C HIS A 140 -2.67 6.81 9.06
N THR A 141 -3.73 6.06 8.78
CA THR A 141 -4.39 6.11 7.46
C THR A 141 -4.90 7.53 7.17
N ALA A 142 -5.54 8.17 8.14
CA ALA A 142 -6.13 9.50 7.99
C ALA A 142 -5.09 10.60 7.70
N VAL A 143 -3.87 10.46 8.24
CA VAL A 143 -2.76 11.41 7.97
C VAL A 143 -1.91 11.02 6.75
N GLY A 144 -2.33 10.00 5.98
CA GLY A 144 -1.73 9.68 4.69
C GLY A 144 -0.76 8.50 4.65
N MET A 145 -0.70 7.65 5.69
CA MET A 145 0.07 6.39 5.66
C MET A 145 -0.65 5.30 4.85
N ALA A 146 -0.88 5.63 3.58
CA ALA A 146 -1.61 4.82 2.62
C ALA A 146 -1.09 5.07 1.20
N LEU A 147 -1.23 4.06 0.33
CA LEU A 147 -0.98 4.16 -1.09
C LEU A 147 -1.95 3.26 -1.86
N VAL A 148 -2.03 3.47 -3.16
CA VAL A 148 -2.80 2.62 -4.06
C VAL A 148 -1.85 1.74 -4.88
N VAL A 149 -2.05 0.42 -4.81
CA VAL A 149 -1.41 -0.54 -5.70
C VAL A 149 -2.32 -0.75 -6.90
N GLN A 150 -1.88 -0.35 -8.09
CA GLN A 150 -2.55 -0.63 -9.36
C GLN A 150 -1.91 -1.89 -9.97
N VAL A 151 -2.71 -2.93 -10.19
CA VAL A 151 -2.25 -4.15 -10.87
C VAL A 151 -2.89 -4.25 -12.24
N GLY A 152 -2.06 -4.29 -13.28
CA GLY A 152 -2.50 -4.28 -14.68
C GLY A 152 -2.98 -2.91 -15.16
N GLU A 153 -3.53 -2.90 -16.38
CA GLU A 153 -4.08 -1.70 -17.00
C GLU A 153 -5.61 -1.67 -16.87
N PRO A 154 -6.26 -0.49 -16.96
CA PRO A 154 -7.73 -0.37 -16.89
C PRO A 154 -8.51 -1.32 -17.81
N THR A 155 -7.91 -1.74 -18.93
CA THR A 155 -8.47 -2.72 -19.87
C THR A 155 -8.59 -4.13 -19.28
N ASP A 156 -7.77 -4.46 -18.29
CA ASP A 156 -7.76 -5.76 -17.60
C ASP A 156 -8.79 -5.82 -16.46
N PHE A 157 -9.38 -4.68 -16.08
CA PHE A 157 -10.21 -4.58 -14.89
C PHE A 157 -11.63 -5.08 -15.16
N VAL A 158 -12.24 -5.65 -14.12
CA VAL A 158 -13.66 -5.96 -14.17
C VAL A 158 -14.45 -4.65 -14.25
N ARG A 159 -15.36 -4.57 -15.23
CA ARG A 159 -16.23 -3.40 -15.38
C ARG A 159 -17.12 -3.23 -14.15
N ALA A 160 -17.32 -1.98 -13.75
CA ALA A 160 -18.27 -1.66 -12.70
C ALA A 160 -19.67 -2.19 -13.05
N PRO A 161 -20.42 -2.75 -12.09
CA PRO A 161 -21.80 -3.18 -12.32
C PRO A 161 -22.70 -2.04 -12.82
N ALA A 162 -23.81 -2.38 -13.48
CA ALA A 162 -24.84 -1.40 -13.79
C ALA A 162 -25.32 -0.72 -12.49
N ASN A 163 -25.48 0.61 -12.53
CA ASN A 163 -25.84 1.45 -11.38
C ASN A 163 -24.80 1.53 -10.25
N PHE A 164 -23.53 1.21 -10.52
CA PHE A 164 -22.47 1.50 -9.56
C PHE A 164 -22.40 3.01 -9.27
N PRO A 165 -22.34 3.45 -8.00
CA PRO A 165 -22.34 4.88 -7.66
C PRO A 165 -21.17 5.61 -8.30
N THR A 166 -21.48 6.70 -9.01
CA THR A 166 -20.46 7.55 -9.61
C THR A 166 -19.92 8.58 -8.63
N CYS A 167 -18.61 8.81 -8.65
CA CYS A 167 -17.99 9.92 -7.93
C CYS A 167 -18.49 11.25 -8.49
N ASN A 168 -19.41 11.88 -7.77
CA ASN A 168 -19.90 13.24 -7.96
C ASN A 168 -20.20 13.82 -6.57
N LYS A 169 -20.56 15.11 -6.47
CA LYS A 169 -21.16 15.64 -5.24
C LYS A 169 -22.44 14.84 -4.96
N TYR A 170 -22.38 13.86 -4.07
CA TYR A 170 -23.57 13.24 -3.50
C TYR A 170 -24.30 14.32 -2.72
N GLN A 171 -25.38 14.83 -3.30
CA GLN A 171 -26.36 15.63 -2.59
C GLN A 171 -27.45 14.65 -2.15
N PRO A 172 -27.57 14.35 -0.85
CA PRO A 172 -28.69 13.56 -0.39
C PRO A 172 -29.98 14.32 -0.71
N ASP A 173 -31.04 13.61 -1.07
CA ASP A 173 -32.36 14.22 -1.15
C ASP A 173 -32.69 14.78 0.24
N VAL A 174 -32.78 16.09 0.34
CA VAL A 174 -33.19 16.76 1.58
C VAL A 174 -34.70 16.77 1.58
N ASP A 175 -35.31 15.91 2.41
CA ASP A 175 -36.74 15.99 2.67
C ASP A 175 -37.00 17.24 3.53
N GLU A 176 -37.41 18.33 2.88
CA GLU A 176 -37.77 19.58 3.58
C GLU A 176 -38.96 19.40 4.55
N ALA A 177 -39.74 18.32 4.41
CA ALA A 177 -40.82 18.00 5.36
C ALA A 177 -40.29 17.43 6.69
N MET A 178 -39.04 16.97 6.74
CA MET A 178 -38.40 16.49 7.98
C MET A 178 -37.90 17.65 8.87
N PHE A 179 -37.88 18.89 8.34
CA PHE A 179 -37.42 20.11 9.03
C PHE A 179 -38.54 21.15 9.24
N ARG A 180 -39.81 20.80 8.99
CA ARG A 180 -41.00 21.62 9.30
C ARG A 180 -41.83 20.96 10.40
#